data_AF-A0AAD2Q556-F1
#
_entry.id   AF-A0AAD2Q556-F1
#
_cell.length_a   1.000
_cell.length_b   1.000
_cell.length_c   1.000
_cell.angle_alpha   90.00
_cell.angle_beta   90.00
_cell.angle_gamma   90.00
#
_symmetry.space_group_name_H-M   'P 1'
#
loop_
_entity.id
_entity.type
_entity.pdbx_description
1 polymer ?
#
loop_
_entity_poly.entity_id
_entity_poly.type
_entity_poly.pdbx_seq_one_letter_code
_entity_poly.pdbx_strand_id
1 'polypeptide(L)'
;MASSSRSSSSLPSSPSAHSLAALAPEIVEEIIAFLPPIPKSYLALSRVSHAFHSLCIRFIYGHIVLRSPSALVQCFRAIVATPNPLAVRSIEVNCRRELSSLASFSALVQHCLVRLTNVTRLVIFAPEQTTSSFVSALQQCSFPWLTHLESCFSLDERMSAFLSRHPRISYLQLDSLEPTSLGGEIRLPGLEYFVGNSTCLAPVARHASLRAAFITWDDADEARDNQDVFAALERRSTDTLNVLACRRHSWNLDLLEQISWHLPHIYALSLTNLFFVPVSRVSAETSPLDAIRRLLTRFSCLQRLAVSCVNVMDADDALPIEPNMDGAFESVTSWGESCPSLLECTLPQSGTMKWIRICDNLWLPDLAHPTGPGSRWIWDRLRERRYPDWDRILETTHARRGGAAAIAHMRLLALRDAALDLRVPSHRMPQEEEQREIRLGGAGSMLEEEDVTETRTT
;
A
#
# COMPACT_ATOMS: atom_id res chain seq x y z
N MET A 1 -17.12 88.51 -3.02
CA MET A 1 -16.16 88.00 -4.02
C MET A 1 -15.32 86.90 -3.36
N ALA A 2 -15.62 85.63 -3.65
CA ALA A 2 -14.72 84.48 -3.52
C ALA A 2 -15.53 83.22 -3.92
N SER A 3 -15.49 82.89 -5.21
CA SER A 3 -16.07 81.70 -5.83
C SER A 3 -15.18 80.49 -5.56
N SER A 4 -15.66 79.51 -4.79
CA SER A 4 -14.94 78.26 -4.53
C SER A 4 -15.61 77.10 -5.28
N SER A 5 -15.11 76.84 -6.49
CA SER A 5 -15.48 75.71 -7.34
C SER A 5 -14.93 74.40 -6.77
N ARG A 6 -15.80 73.55 -6.20
CA ARG A 6 -15.48 72.17 -5.84
C ARG A 6 -15.64 71.28 -7.07
N SER A 7 -14.52 70.97 -7.70
CA SER A 7 -14.37 69.94 -8.72
C SER A 7 -14.58 68.55 -8.09
N SER A 8 -15.73 67.94 -8.39
CA SER A 8 -16.06 66.56 -8.08
C SER A 8 -15.25 65.61 -8.96
N SER A 9 -14.16 65.08 -8.40
CA SER A 9 -13.38 64.00 -9.02
C SER A 9 -14.16 62.68 -8.95
N SER A 10 -14.75 62.27 -10.07
CA SER A 10 -15.30 60.92 -10.26
C SER A 10 -14.16 59.90 -10.20
N LEU A 11 -14.17 59.04 -9.19
CA LEU A 11 -13.26 57.89 -9.10
C LEU A 11 -13.45 56.99 -10.33
N PRO A 12 -12.37 56.47 -10.95
CA PRO A 12 -12.47 55.55 -12.07
C PRO A 12 -13.22 54.29 -11.63
N SER A 13 -14.28 53.95 -12.35
CA SER A 13 -15.04 52.72 -12.18
C SER A 13 -14.07 51.53 -12.15
N SER A 14 -14.05 50.82 -11.03
CA SER A 14 -13.24 49.63 -10.80
C SER A 14 -13.37 48.68 -12.01
N PRO A 15 -12.26 48.09 -12.50
CA PRO A 15 -12.33 47.10 -13.57
C PRO A 15 -13.36 46.05 -13.16
N SER A 16 -14.40 45.90 -13.98
CA SER A 16 -15.50 44.97 -13.74
C SER A 16 -14.91 43.62 -13.40
N ALA A 17 -15.01 43.22 -12.13
CA ALA A 17 -14.56 41.92 -11.68
C ALA A 17 -15.22 40.88 -12.60
N HIS A 18 -14.41 40.19 -13.41
CA HIS A 18 -14.90 39.16 -14.31
C HIS A 18 -15.66 38.15 -13.46
N SER A 19 -16.98 38.17 -13.59
CA SER A 19 -17.86 37.34 -12.77
C SER A 19 -17.58 35.89 -13.12
N LEU A 20 -17.24 35.07 -12.12
CA LEU A 20 -17.14 33.61 -12.27
C LEU A 20 -18.43 33.01 -12.90
N ALA A 21 -19.56 33.71 -12.79
CA ALA A 21 -20.82 33.32 -13.42
C ALA A 21 -20.82 33.44 -14.97
N ALA A 22 -19.82 34.09 -15.56
CA ALA A 22 -19.67 34.20 -17.02
C ALA A 22 -18.89 33.01 -17.63
N LEU A 23 -18.27 32.16 -16.79
CA LEU A 23 -17.60 30.96 -17.26
C LEU A 23 -18.62 29.84 -17.55
N ALA A 24 -18.29 28.99 -18.53
CA ALA A 24 -19.07 27.79 -18.78
C ALA A 24 -19.05 26.88 -17.54
N PRO A 25 -20.17 26.20 -17.22
CA PRO A 25 -20.29 25.42 -15.98
C PRO A 25 -19.22 24.33 -15.86
N GLU A 26 -18.77 23.76 -16.98
CA GLU A 26 -17.69 22.77 -17.03
C GLU A 26 -16.35 23.34 -16.53
N ILE A 27 -16.06 24.60 -16.87
CA ILE A 27 -14.83 25.28 -16.40
C ILE A 27 -14.94 25.57 -14.91
N VAL A 28 -16.13 25.96 -14.43
CA VAL A 28 -16.36 26.18 -13.00
C VAL A 28 -16.26 24.86 -12.23
N GLU A 29 -16.79 23.76 -12.76
CA GLU A 29 -16.63 22.42 -12.19
C GLU A 29 -15.15 22.02 -12.11
N GLU A 30 -14.37 22.28 -13.15
CA GLU A 30 -12.92 22.01 -13.17
C GLU A 30 -12.18 22.84 -12.11
N ILE A 31 -12.51 24.14 -11.97
CA ILE A 31 -11.96 25.01 -10.92
C ILE A 31 -12.30 24.46 -9.52
N ILE A 32 -13.54 24.00 -9.32
CA ILE A 32 -13.96 23.39 -8.06
C ILE A 32 -13.19 22.08 -7.80
N ALA A 33 -12.92 21.29 -8.84
CA ALA A 33 -12.18 20.03 -8.74
C ALA A 33 -10.72 20.21 -8.30
N PHE A 34 -10.12 21.38 -8.53
CA PHE A 34 -8.79 21.73 -8.00
C PHE A 34 -8.76 22.03 -6.50
N LEU A 35 -9.92 22.22 -5.86
CA LEU A 35 -9.96 22.41 -4.42
C LEU A 35 -9.54 21.11 -3.71
N PRO A 36 -8.85 21.21 -2.56
CA PRO A 36 -8.61 20.04 -1.72
C PRO A 36 -9.94 19.32 -1.45
N PRO A 37 -9.98 17.97 -1.49
CA PRO A 37 -11.21 17.17 -1.33
C PRO A 37 -11.68 17.15 0.14
N ILE A 38 -11.91 18.34 0.69
CA ILE A 38 -12.31 18.60 2.06
C ILE A 38 -13.78 19.04 1.99
N PRO A 39 -14.73 18.27 2.56
CA PRO A 39 -16.16 18.59 2.49
C PRO A 39 -16.51 20.01 2.98
N LYS A 40 -15.74 20.54 3.93
CA LYS A 40 -15.92 21.91 4.46
C LYS A 40 -15.75 22.98 3.39
N SER A 41 -14.80 22.81 2.47
CA SER A 41 -14.54 23.78 1.38
C SER A 41 -15.73 23.86 0.42
N TYR A 42 -16.25 22.69 0.00
CA TYR A 42 -17.42 22.62 -0.87
C TYR A 42 -18.69 23.12 -0.19
N LEU A 43 -18.86 22.85 1.11
CA LEU A 43 -19.98 23.38 1.90
C LEU A 43 -19.92 24.90 2.08
N ALA A 44 -18.73 25.48 2.22
CA ALA A 44 -18.57 26.92 2.27
C ALA A 44 -18.93 27.53 0.90
N LEU A 45 -18.40 26.96 -0.19
CA LEU A 45 -18.65 27.45 -1.55
C LEU A 45 -20.13 27.32 -1.96
N SER A 46 -20.78 26.22 -1.57
CA SER A 46 -22.21 25.99 -1.85
C SER A 46 -23.15 26.99 -1.16
N ARG A 47 -22.66 27.75 -0.17
CA ARG A 47 -23.41 28.80 0.52
C ARG A 47 -23.23 30.18 -0.11
N VAL A 48 -22.28 30.35 -1.03
CA VAL A 48 -21.97 31.65 -1.65
C VAL A 48 -23.02 32.02 -2.71
N SER A 49 -23.45 31.08 -3.54
CA SER A 49 -24.46 31.32 -4.57
C SER A 49 -25.23 30.05 -4.94
N HIS A 50 -26.40 30.19 -5.56
CA HIS A 50 -27.20 29.05 -6.04
C HIS A 50 -26.48 28.25 -7.14
N ALA A 51 -25.72 28.92 -8.02
CA ALA A 51 -24.93 28.22 -9.05
C ALA A 51 -23.85 27.35 -8.41
N PHE A 52 -23.08 27.92 -7.46
CA PHE A 52 -22.09 27.15 -6.71
C PHE A 52 -22.75 26.04 -5.88
N HIS A 53 -23.94 26.28 -5.33
CA HIS A 53 -24.70 25.26 -4.63
C HIS A 53 -24.95 24.04 -5.53
N SER A 54 -25.50 24.24 -6.73
CA SER A 54 -25.79 23.16 -7.67
C SER A 54 -24.55 22.40 -8.15
N LEU A 55 -23.40 23.05 -8.26
CA LEU A 55 -22.16 22.39 -8.66
C LEU A 55 -21.54 21.65 -7.47
N CYS A 56 -21.38 22.33 -6.33
CA CYS A 56 -20.75 21.79 -5.13
C CYS A 56 -21.49 20.61 -4.52
N ILE A 57 -22.83 20.56 -4.66
CA ILE A 57 -23.62 19.45 -4.10
C ILE A 57 -23.19 18.09 -4.69
N ARG A 58 -22.78 18.07 -5.97
CA ARG A 58 -22.26 16.87 -6.65
C ARG A 58 -20.93 16.42 -6.04
N PHE A 59 -20.08 17.34 -5.61
CA PHE A 59 -18.81 17.04 -4.94
C PHE A 59 -19.02 16.63 -3.47
N ILE A 60 -19.95 17.28 -2.77
CA ILE A 60 -20.27 16.98 -1.36
C ILE A 60 -20.83 15.56 -1.22
N TYR A 61 -21.79 15.19 -2.07
CA TYR A 61 -22.46 13.89 -2.01
C TYR A 61 -21.84 12.85 -2.97
N GLY A 62 -20.90 13.27 -3.81
CA GLY A 62 -20.21 12.39 -4.76
C GLY A 62 -19.43 11.29 -4.09
N HIS A 63 -18.81 11.59 -2.95
CA HIS A 63 -17.96 10.66 -2.20
C HIS A 63 -18.39 10.59 -0.73
N ILE A 64 -19.08 9.51 -0.37
CA ILE A 64 -19.62 9.31 0.98
C ILE A 64 -18.74 8.29 1.72
N VAL A 65 -18.21 8.69 2.90
CA VAL A 65 -17.42 7.81 3.77
C VAL A 65 -18.10 7.67 5.13
N LEU A 66 -18.43 6.43 5.50
CA LEU A 66 -19.22 6.09 6.68
C LEU A 66 -18.37 5.21 7.60
N ARG A 67 -17.82 5.82 8.66
CA ARG A 67 -16.93 5.15 9.62
C ARG A 67 -17.60 4.72 10.93
N SER A 68 -18.87 5.09 11.11
CA SER A 68 -19.61 4.78 12.33
C SER A 68 -21.01 4.25 12.02
N PRO A 69 -21.53 3.34 12.86
CA PRO A 69 -22.90 2.85 12.80
C PRO A 69 -23.97 3.93 12.68
N SER A 70 -23.87 4.98 13.50
CA SER A 70 -24.86 6.06 13.54
C SER A 70 -24.84 6.88 12.25
N ALA A 71 -23.66 7.24 11.76
CA ALA A 71 -23.50 7.94 10.49
C ALA A 71 -24.05 7.11 9.32
N LEU A 72 -23.79 5.80 9.31
CA LEU A 72 -24.30 4.87 8.30
C LEU A 72 -25.84 4.90 8.26
N VAL A 73 -26.49 4.68 9.40
CA VAL A 73 -27.95 4.67 9.51
C VAL A 73 -28.56 6.02 9.13
N GLN A 74 -27.99 7.13 9.62
CA GLN A 74 -28.47 8.47 9.31
C GLN A 74 -28.33 8.79 7.81
N CYS A 75 -27.18 8.48 7.23
CA CYS A 75 -26.93 8.69 5.80
C CYS A 75 -27.87 7.85 4.94
N PHE A 76 -28.06 6.57 5.28
CA PHE A 76 -28.93 5.69 4.49
C PHE A 76 -30.38 6.12 4.59
N ARG A 77 -30.85 6.57 5.77
CA ARG A 77 -32.18 7.18 5.92
C ARG A 77 -32.33 8.44 5.06
N ALA A 78 -31.31 9.30 5.04
CA ALA A 78 -31.33 10.51 4.23
C ALA A 78 -31.37 10.19 2.73
N ILE A 79 -30.58 9.21 2.26
CA ILE A 79 -30.58 8.74 0.86
C ILE A 79 -31.96 8.18 0.49
N VAL A 80 -32.55 7.35 1.36
CA VAL A 80 -33.89 6.77 1.15
C VAL A 80 -34.99 7.84 1.18
N ALA A 81 -34.84 8.91 1.97
CA ALA A 81 -35.79 10.03 1.97
C ALA A 81 -35.64 10.94 0.74
N THR A 82 -34.46 10.97 0.12
CA THR A 82 -34.18 11.84 -1.03
C THR A 82 -34.75 11.22 -2.31
N PRO A 83 -35.50 11.95 -3.15
CA PRO A 83 -36.12 11.38 -4.35
C PRO A 83 -35.11 10.94 -5.41
N ASN A 84 -33.92 11.56 -5.48
CA ASN A 84 -32.98 11.30 -6.56
C ASN A 84 -31.51 11.32 -6.10
N PRO A 85 -30.96 10.22 -5.54
CA PRO A 85 -29.58 10.18 -5.01
C PRO A 85 -28.50 10.04 -6.11
N LEU A 86 -28.73 10.62 -7.30
CA LEU A 86 -27.84 10.47 -8.48
C LEU A 86 -26.46 11.09 -8.29
N ALA A 87 -26.30 11.96 -7.30
CA ALA A 87 -25.01 12.59 -7.01
C ALA A 87 -24.00 11.58 -6.48
N VAL A 88 -24.42 10.49 -5.83
CA VAL A 88 -23.51 9.52 -5.18
C VAL A 88 -22.78 8.69 -6.24
N ARG A 89 -21.45 8.79 -6.24
CA ARG A 89 -20.55 8.05 -7.16
C ARG A 89 -19.65 7.07 -6.42
N SER A 90 -19.19 7.43 -5.23
CA SER A 90 -18.36 6.60 -4.38
C SER A 90 -19.02 6.47 -3.02
N ILE A 91 -19.15 5.24 -2.55
CA ILE A 91 -19.62 4.95 -1.20
C ILE A 91 -18.64 4.00 -0.51
N GLU A 92 -18.16 4.44 0.65
CA GLU A 92 -17.24 3.70 1.48
C GLU A 92 -17.86 3.49 2.86
N VAL A 93 -18.11 2.23 3.20
CA VAL A 93 -18.54 1.80 4.52
C VAL A 93 -17.36 1.12 5.20
N ASN A 94 -16.87 1.71 6.28
CA ASN A 94 -15.76 1.17 7.07
C ASN A 94 -16.17 1.17 8.54
N CYS A 95 -17.03 0.23 8.89
CA CYS A 95 -17.57 0.09 10.23
C CYS A 95 -16.85 -1.07 10.91
N ARG A 96 -15.95 -0.79 11.85
CA ARG A 96 -15.28 -1.85 12.64
C ARG A 96 -16.08 -2.34 13.84
N ARG A 97 -17.11 -1.59 14.22
CA ARG A 97 -17.98 -1.95 15.35
C ARG A 97 -19.12 -2.83 14.85
N GLU A 98 -19.43 -3.85 15.63
CA GLU A 98 -20.58 -4.70 15.39
C GLU A 98 -21.85 -3.86 15.31
N LEU A 99 -22.61 -4.07 14.23
CA LEU A 99 -23.98 -3.59 14.13
C LEU A 99 -24.86 -4.75 14.57
N SER A 100 -25.72 -4.51 15.55
CA SER A 100 -26.75 -5.47 15.88
C SER A 100 -27.49 -5.83 14.59
N SER A 101 -27.55 -7.12 14.27
CA SER A 101 -28.23 -7.65 13.09
C SER A 101 -29.75 -7.51 13.27
N LEU A 102 -30.24 -6.27 13.16
CA LEU A 102 -31.65 -5.95 13.22
C LEU A 102 -32.20 -6.02 11.80
N ALA A 103 -33.32 -6.72 11.60
CA ALA A 103 -33.97 -6.81 10.29
C ALA A 103 -34.26 -5.43 9.66
N SER A 104 -34.54 -4.43 10.49
CA SER A 104 -34.73 -3.03 10.07
C SER A 104 -33.47 -2.40 9.49
N PHE A 105 -32.29 -2.79 9.97
CA PHE A 105 -31.02 -2.37 9.42
C PHE A 105 -30.78 -3.00 8.04
N SER A 106 -30.98 -4.31 7.89
CA SER A 106 -30.82 -5.01 6.61
C SER A 106 -31.77 -4.44 5.53
N ALA A 107 -33.04 -4.18 5.90
CA ALA A 107 -34.01 -3.53 5.02
C ALA A 107 -33.57 -2.12 4.60
N LEU A 108 -33.00 -1.34 5.54
CA LEU A 108 -32.48 0.00 5.26
C LEU A 108 -31.29 -0.06 4.29
N VAL A 109 -30.35 -0.99 4.49
CA VAL A 109 -29.21 -1.21 3.58
C VAL A 109 -29.70 -1.54 2.18
N GLN A 110 -30.62 -2.51 2.06
CA GLN A 110 -31.20 -2.93 0.79
C GLN A 110 -31.90 -1.77 0.07
N HIS A 111 -32.79 -1.05 0.77
CA HIS A 111 -33.50 0.10 0.19
C HIS A 111 -32.56 1.23 -0.22
N CYS A 112 -31.48 1.46 0.52
CA CYS A 112 -30.49 2.47 0.18
C CYS A 112 -29.71 2.06 -1.07
N LEU A 113 -29.07 0.88 -1.07
CA LEU A 113 -28.16 0.46 -2.14
C LEU A 113 -28.86 0.30 -3.50
N VAL A 114 -30.10 -0.21 -3.53
CA VAL A 114 -30.87 -0.34 -4.78
C VAL A 114 -31.11 1.01 -5.48
N ARG A 115 -31.10 2.11 -4.73
CA ARG A 115 -31.31 3.47 -5.29
C ARG A 115 -30.03 4.13 -5.80
N LEU A 116 -28.86 3.57 -5.51
CA LEU A 116 -27.56 4.16 -5.85
C LEU A 116 -27.07 3.71 -7.23
N THR A 117 -27.87 3.93 -8.27
CA THR A 117 -27.59 3.43 -9.64
C THR A 117 -26.35 4.04 -10.32
N ASN A 118 -25.85 5.16 -9.79
CA ASN A 118 -24.75 5.93 -10.35
C ASN A 118 -23.38 5.63 -9.73
N VAL A 119 -23.31 4.63 -8.84
CA VAL A 119 -22.09 4.24 -8.13
C VAL A 119 -21.05 3.69 -9.11
N THR A 120 -19.85 4.26 -9.04
CA THR A 120 -18.63 3.82 -9.74
C THR A 120 -17.65 3.14 -8.81
N ARG A 121 -17.62 3.52 -7.53
CA ARG A 121 -16.78 2.91 -6.48
C ARG A 121 -17.61 2.48 -5.30
N LEU A 122 -17.51 1.20 -4.95
CA LEU A 122 -18.16 0.60 -3.79
C LEU A 122 -17.10 -0.04 -2.90
N VAL A 123 -17.02 0.43 -1.65
CA VAL A 123 -16.11 -0.13 -0.64
C VAL A 123 -16.91 -0.49 0.60
N ILE A 124 -16.85 -1.76 1.00
CA ILE A 124 -17.56 -2.25 2.18
C ILE A 124 -16.63 -3.12 3.04
N PHE A 125 -16.18 -2.54 4.14
CA PHE A 125 -15.51 -3.24 5.23
C PHE A 125 -16.41 -3.21 6.46
N ALA A 126 -17.01 -4.34 6.78
CA ALA A 126 -17.94 -4.50 7.87
C ALA A 126 -17.69 -5.81 8.61
N PRO A 127 -18.08 -5.95 9.89
CA PRO A 127 -17.84 -7.17 10.65
C PRO A 127 -18.67 -8.32 10.07
N GLU A 128 -18.20 -9.54 10.26
CA GLU A 128 -18.77 -10.77 9.68
C GLU A 128 -20.29 -10.89 9.88
N GLN A 129 -20.79 -10.54 11.07
CA GLN A 129 -22.23 -10.63 11.38
C GLN A 129 -23.09 -9.71 10.51
N THR A 130 -22.51 -8.63 9.98
CA THR A 130 -23.18 -7.62 9.15
C THR A 130 -22.99 -7.85 7.65
N THR A 131 -21.93 -8.59 7.28
CA THR A 131 -21.61 -8.94 5.89
C THR A 131 -22.78 -9.59 5.18
N SER A 132 -23.49 -10.50 5.85
CA SER A 132 -24.68 -11.17 5.30
C SER A 132 -25.77 -10.20 4.82
N SER A 133 -25.98 -9.07 5.53
CA SER A 133 -26.97 -8.05 5.17
C SER A 133 -26.56 -7.27 3.93
N PHE A 134 -25.28 -6.92 3.82
CA PHE A 134 -24.75 -6.26 2.62
C PHE A 134 -24.76 -7.19 1.40
N VAL A 135 -24.29 -8.43 1.54
CA VAL A 135 -24.31 -9.42 0.44
C VAL A 135 -25.73 -9.64 -0.06
N SER A 136 -26.70 -9.81 0.83
CA SER A 136 -28.12 -9.97 0.46
C SER A 136 -28.68 -8.73 -0.25
N ALA A 137 -28.32 -7.53 0.20
CA ALA A 137 -28.72 -6.30 -0.48
C ALA A 137 -28.11 -6.20 -1.89
N LEU A 138 -26.84 -6.57 -2.06
CA LEU A 138 -26.14 -6.51 -3.35
C LEU A 138 -26.74 -7.45 -4.39
N GLN A 139 -27.37 -8.56 -3.98
CA GLN A 139 -28.07 -9.46 -4.92
C GLN A 139 -29.14 -8.75 -5.76
N GLN A 140 -29.76 -7.69 -5.22
CA GLN A 140 -30.81 -6.93 -5.91
C GLN A 140 -30.28 -5.65 -6.56
N CYS A 141 -29.01 -5.34 -6.36
CA CYS A 141 -28.40 -4.13 -6.88
C CYS A 141 -27.88 -4.35 -8.31
N SER A 142 -28.01 -3.28 -9.10
CA SER A 142 -27.38 -3.14 -10.41
C SER A 142 -26.74 -1.76 -10.47
N PHE A 143 -25.42 -1.75 -10.67
CA PHE A 143 -24.60 -0.56 -10.74
C PHE A 143 -23.93 -0.50 -12.11
N PRO A 144 -24.61 0.00 -13.16
CA PRO A 144 -24.11 -0.05 -14.54
C PRO A 144 -22.75 0.63 -14.78
N TRP A 145 -22.30 1.45 -13.83
CA TRP A 145 -21.06 2.21 -13.88
C TRP A 145 -20.02 1.74 -12.86
N LEU A 146 -20.25 0.64 -12.16
CA LEU A 146 -19.33 0.13 -11.16
C LEU A 146 -18.03 -0.33 -11.83
N THR A 147 -16.94 0.35 -11.50
CA THR A 147 -15.58 0.04 -11.96
C THR A 147 -14.69 -0.44 -10.82
N HIS A 148 -15.03 -0.11 -9.58
CA HIS A 148 -14.18 -0.37 -8.42
C HIS A 148 -15.00 -1.00 -7.30
N LEU A 149 -14.63 -2.22 -6.89
CA LEU A 149 -15.22 -2.93 -5.76
C LEU A 149 -14.14 -3.33 -4.76
N GLU A 150 -14.30 -2.93 -3.50
CA GLU A 150 -13.53 -3.46 -2.37
C GLU A 150 -14.47 -4.04 -1.32
N SER A 151 -14.22 -5.27 -0.90
CA SER A 151 -14.98 -5.88 0.19
C SER A 151 -14.22 -6.99 0.91
N CYS A 152 -14.65 -7.28 2.13
CA CYS A 152 -14.24 -8.47 2.89
C CYS A 152 -15.27 -9.60 2.76
N PHE A 153 -15.83 -9.77 1.56
CA PHE A 153 -16.89 -10.75 1.29
C PHE A 153 -16.30 -12.03 0.69
N SER A 154 -16.87 -13.17 1.10
CA SER A 154 -16.61 -14.45 0.45
C SER A 154 -17.22 -14.50 -0.95
N LEU A 155 -16.57 -15.24 -1.85
CA LEU A 155 -16.99 -15.37 -3.24
C LEU A 155 -18.11 -16.43 -3.40
N ASP A 156 -19.16 -16.34 -2.61
CA ASP A 156 -20.29 -17.28 -2.69
C ASP A 156 -21.11 -17.12 -3.99
N GLU A 157 -22.13 -17.97 -4.19
CA GLU A 157 -23.04 -17.88 -5.35
C GLU A 157 -23.69 -16.49 -5.49
N ARG A 158 -23.97 -15.82 -4.37
CA ARG A 158 -24.64 -14.51 -4.35
C ARG A 158 -23.69 -13.42 -4.82
N MET A 159 -22.44 -13.46 -4.37
CA MET A 159 -21.38 -12.57 -4.81
C MET A 159 -21.01 -12.84 -6.27
N SER A 160 -20.89 -14.10 -6.68
CA SER A 160 -20.69 -14.49 -8.08
C SER A 160 -21.78 -13.92 -8.99
N ALA A 161 -23.05 -14.09 -8.63
CA ALA A 161 -24.17 -13.52 -9.37
C ALA A 161 -24.11 -11.98 -9.42
N PHE A 162 -23.70 -11.33 -8.33
CA PHE A 162 -23.46 -9.89 -8.31
C PHE A 162 -22.36 -9.50 -9.28
N LEU A 163 -21.17 -10.08 -9.20
CA LEU A 163 -20.04 -9.77 -10.07
C LEU A 163 -20.38 -9.96 -11.55
N SER A 164 -21.11 -11.02 -11.91
CA SER A 164 -21.53 -11.29 -13.30
C SER A 164 -22.47 -10.23 -13.88
N ARG A 165 -23.14 -9.41 -13.05
CA ARG A 165 -23.93 -8.26 -13.51
C ARG A 165 -23.09 -7.00 -13.78
N HIS A 166 -21.82 -7.00 -13.39
CA HIS A 166 -20.95 -5.81 -13.38
C HIS A 166 -19.67 -6.02 -14.20
N PRO A 167 -19.76 -6.24 -15.52
CA PRO A 167 -18.60 -6.56 -16.37
C PRO A 167 -17.57 -5.43 -16.53
N ARG A 168 -17.90 -4.22 -16.03
CA ARG A 168 -17.04 -3.02 -16.09
C ARG A 168 -16.08 -2.89 -14.90
N ILE A 169 -16.14 -3.79 -13.93
CA ILE A 169 -15.22 -3.79 -12.79
C ILE A 169 -13.78 -3.94 -13.33
N SER A 170 -12.97 -2.92 -13.07
CA SER A 170 -11.54 -2.87 -13.40
C SER A 170 -10.65 -3.11 -12.19
N TYR A 171 -11.16 -2.83 -10.98
CA TYR A 171 -10.50 -3.10 -9.72
C TYR A 171 -11.42 -3.95 -8.83
N LEU A 172 -10.94 -5.11 -8.40
CA LEU A 172 -11.66 -6.01 -7.50
C LEU A 172 -10.79 -6.37 -6.30
N GLN A 173 -11.33 -6.16 -5.10
CA GLN A 173 -10.77 -6.68 -3.86
C GLN A 173 -11.80 -7.53 -3.11
N LEU A 174 -11.43 -8.78 -2.84
CA LEU A 174 -12.20 -9.77 -2.08
C LEU A 174 -11.32 -10.39 -1.00
N ASP A 175 -11.56 -10.05 0.26
CA ASP A 175 -10.83 -10.60 1.41
C ASP A 175 -11.73 -11.63 2.11
N SER A 176 -11.62 -12.90 1.70
CA SER A 176 -12.36 -14.04 2.28
C SER A 176 -11.41 -14.99 2.96
N LEU A 177 -11.72 -15.37 4.20
CA LEU A 177 -11.05 -16.46 4.92
C LEU A 177 -11.74 -17.81 4.70
N GLU A 178 -12.98 -17.80 4.20
CA GLU A 178 -13.75 -19.03 4.03
C GLU A 178 -13.55 -19.62 2.63
N PRO A 179 -13.44 -20.97 2.53
CA PRO A 179 -13.33 -21.65 1.26
C PRO A 179 -14.58 -21.42 0.41
N THR A 180 -14.36 -21.18 -0.87
CA THR A 180 -15.41 -20.74 -1.78
C THR A 180 -16.06 -21.94 -2.49
N SER A 181 -17.38 -22.11 -2.33
CA SER A 181 -18.18 -22.94 -3.24
C SER A 181 -18.72 -22.09 -4.38
N LEU A 182 -18.09 -22.20 -5.55
CA LEU A 182 -18.44 -21.36 -6.69
C LEU A 182 -19.74 -21.84 -7.36
N GLY A 183 -20.75 -20.98 -7.34
CA GLY A 183 -21.90 -21.06 -8.22
C GLY A 183 -21.74 -20.13 -9.42
N GLY A 184 -21.63 -20.67 -10.64
CA GLY A 184 -21.74 -19.91 -11.89
C GLY A 184 -20.43 -19.40 -12.49
N GLU A 185 -20.54 -18.90 -13.74
CA GLU A 185 -19.42 -18.33 -14.49
C GLU A 185 -19.35 -16.81 -14.26
N ILE A 186 -18.21 -16.32 -13.76
CA ILE A 186 -17.93 -14.90 -13.57
C ILE A 186 -17.21 -14.36 -14.80
N ARG A 187 -17.72 -13.27 -15.38
CA ARG A 187 -17.11 -12.61 -16.56
C ARG A 187 -16.80 -11.15 -16.27
N LEU A 188 -15.52 -10.88 -16.00
CA LEU A 188 -15.01 -9.53 -15.75
C LEU A 188 -13.93 -9.17 -16.78
N PRO A 189 -14.30 -8.95 -18.05
CA PRO A 189 -13.33 -8.69 -19.13
C PRO A 189 -12.55 -7.38 -18.94
N GLY A 190 -13.10 -6.43 -18.17
CA GLY A 190 -12.44 -5.16 -17.85
C GLY A 190 -11.51 -5.21 -16.64
N LEU A 191 -11.37 -6.36 -15.97
CA LEU A 191 -10.60 -6.46 -14.74
C LEU A 191 -9.09 -6.33 -15.00
N GLU A 192 -8.48 -5.32 -14.40
CA GLU A 192 -7.04 -5.02 -14.49
C GLU A 192 -6.31 -5.25 -13.15
N TYR A 193 -7.00 -5.07 -12.02
CA TYR A 193 -6.39 -5.13 -10.68
C TYR A 193 -7.18 -6.09 -9.79
N PHE A 194 -6.49 -7.07 -9.22
CA PHE A 194 -7.07 -8.02 -8.28
C PHE A 194 -6.34 -8.00 -6.94
N VAL A 195 -7.09 -7.98 -5.85
CA VAL A 195 -6.59 -8.16 -4.48
C VAL A 195 -7.46 -9.20 -3.77
N GLY A 196 -6.89 -10.24 -3.20
CA GLY A 196 -7.71 -11.21 -2.47
C GLY A 196 -7.08 -12.57 -2.30
N ASN A 197 -7.90 -13.52 -1.87
CA ASN A 197 -7.48 -14.90 -1.66
C ASN A 197 -7.23 -15.63 -3.01
N SER A 198 -6.26 -16.55 -3.02
CA SER A 198 -5.90 -17.44 -4.13
C SER A 198 -7.12 -18.13 -4.75
N THR A 199 -8.01 -18.66 -3.92
CA THR A 199 -9.22 -19.39 -4.31
C THR A 199 -10.20 -18.55 -5.14
N CYS A 200 -10.15 -17.21 -4.97
CA CYS A 200 -11.02 -16.28 -5.68
C CYS A 200 -10.45 -15.86 -7.04
N LEU A 201 -9.15 -16.05 -7.29
CA LEU A 201 -8.50 -15.53 -8.49
C LEU A 201 -8.90 -16.31 -9.75
N ALA A 202 -8.73 -17.63 -9.77
CA ALA A 202 -8.95 -18.43 -10.98
C ALA A 202 -10.36 -18.27 -11.61
N PRO A 203 -11.46 -18.19 -10.83
CA PRO A 203 -12.81 -17.96 -11.35
C PRO A 203 -12.98 -16.58 -11.97
N VAL A 204 -12.38 -15.56 -11.36
CA VAL A 204 -12.53 -14.15 -11.72
C VAL A 204 -11.60 -13.79 -12.89
N ALA A 205 -10.36 -14.28 -12.87
CA ALA A 205 -9.32 -13.97 -13.84
C ALA A 205 -9.44 -14.74 -15.16
N ARG A 206 -10.31 -15.77 -15.24
CA ARG A 206 -10.48 -16.62 -16.43
C ARG A 206 -10.69 -15.84 -17.73
N HIS A 207 -11.34 -14.69 -17.64
CA HIS A 207 -11.68 -13.82 -18.78
C HIS A 207 -11.03 -12.44 -18.71
N ALA A 208 -10.08 -12.23 -17.80
CA ALA A 208 -9.46 -10.93 -17.54
C ALA A 208 -7.98 -10.92 -17.95
N SER A 209 -7.47 -9.73 -18.29
CA SER A 209 -6.04 -9.50 -18.54
C SER A 209 -5.50 -8.58 -17.45
N LEU A 210 -5.05 -9.20 -16.35
CA LEU A 210 -4.62 -8.51 -15.15
C LEU A 210 -3.29 -7.78 -15.37
N ARG A 211 -3.20 -6.57 -14.84
CA ARG A 211 -1.98 -5.76 -14.74
C ARG A 211 -1.27 -5.91 -13.41
N ALA A 212 -2.06 -6.09 -12.35
CA ALA A 212 -1.54 -6.36 -11.02
C ALA A 212 -2.43 -7.35 -10.26
N ALA A 213 -1.79 -8.24 -9.51
CA ALA A 213 -2.46 -9.17 -8.61
C ALA A 213 -1.78 -9.16 -7.24
N PHE A 214 -2.57 -9.04 -6.17
CA PHE A 214 -2.12 -9.09 -4.78
C PHE A 214 -2.85 -10.25 -4.10
N ILE A 215 -2.19 -11.40 -4.03
CA ILE A 215 -2.78 -12.67 -3.66
C ILE A 215 -2.36 -13.06 -2.25
N THR A 216 -3.34 -13.27 -1.39
CA THR A 216 -3.16 -13.97 -0.11
C THR A 216 -3.41 -15.46 -0.32
N TRP A 217 -2.52 -16.30 0.17
CA TRP A 217 -2.57 -17.75 0.08
C TRP A 217 -2.78 -18.31 1.47
N ASP A 218 -3.69 -19.26 1.61
CA ASP A 218 -3.94 -19.92 2.88
C ASP A 218 -2.99 -21.11 3.06
N ASP A 219 -2.71 -21.48 4.31
CA ASP A 219 -1.83 -22.61 4.61
C ASP A 219 -2.45 -23.96 4.27
N ALA A 220 -3.78 -24.01 4.28
CA ALA A 220 -4.55 -25.19 3.91
C ALA A 220 -4.61 -25.41 2.39
N ASP A 221 -4.19 -24.43 1.58
CA ASP A 221 -4.24 -24.54 0.13
C ASP A 221 -3.31 -25.67 -0.33
N GLU A 222 -3.92 -26.73 -0.85
CA GLU A 222 -3.20 -27.84 -1.45
C GLU A 222 -2.47 -27.35 -2.70
N ALA A 223 -1.34 -27.98 -3.03
CA ALA A 223 -0.53 -27.62 -4.21
C ALA A 223 -1.32 -27.61 -5.54
N ARG A 224 -2.50 -28.25 -5.59
CA ARG A 224 -3.40 -28.25 -6.75
C ARG A 224 -4.03 -26.87 -7.01
N ASP A 225 -4.45 -26.16 -5.98
CA ASP A 225 -5.13 -24.86 -6.14
C ASP A 225 -4.18 -23.81 -6.70
N ASN A 226 -2.89 -23.91 -6.36
CA ASN A 226 -1.84 -23.07 -6.91
C ASN A 226 -1.74 -23.23 -8.44
N GLN A 227 -1.88 -24.45 -8.97
CA GLN A 227 -1.76 -24.71 -10.39
C GLN A 227 -2.90 -24.05 -11.19
N ASP A 228 -4.12 -24.07 -10.66
CA ASP A 228 -5.27 -23.43 -11.31
C ASP A 228 -5.14 -21.91 -11.34
N VAL A 229 -4.60 -21.32 -10.27
CA VAL A 229 -4.27 -19.89 -10.18
C VAL A 229 -3.24 -19.50 -11.25
N PHE A 230 -2.12 -20.22 -11.34
CA PHE A 230 -1.09 -19.91 -12.34
C PHE A 230 -1.56 -20.17 -13.77
N ALA A 231 -2.33 -21.24 -14.00
CA ALA A 231 -2.94 -21.51 -15.30
C ALA A 231 -3.92 -20.40 -15.73
N ALA A 232 -4.65 -19.79 -14.78
CA ALA A 232 -5.51 -18.65 -15.07
C ALA A 232 -4.72 -17.39 -15.43
N LEU A 233 -3.64 -17.09 -14.68
CA LEU A 233 -2.75 -15.96 -14.95
C LEU A 233 -2.02 -16.12 -16.28
N GLU A 234 -1.43 -17.29 -16.54
CA GLU A 234 -0.67 -17.58 -17.75
C GLU A 234 -1.52 -17.46 -19.03
N ARG A 235 -2.79 -17.91 -18.97
CA ARG A 235 -3.66 -17.96 -20.15
C ARG A 235 -4.00 -16.57 -20.73
N ARG A 236 -4.12 -15.54 -19.89
CA ARG A 236 -4.66 -14.22 -20.32
C ARG A 236 -3.86 -13.02 -19.84
N SER A 237 -3.01 -13.20 -18.82
CA SER A 237 -2.32 -12.11 -18.15
C SER A 237 -0.81 -12.13 -18.36
N THR A 238 -0.23 -13.14 -19.02
CA THR A 238 1.24 -13.24 -19.26
C THR A 238 1.87 -11.96 -19.81
N ASP A 239 1.23 -11.32 -20.80
CA ASP A 239 1.77 -10.11 -21.44
C ASP A 239 1.39 -8.80 -20.73
N THR A 240 0.43 -8.85 -19.80
CA THR A 240 -0.15 -7.64 -19.16
C THR A 240 0.20 -7.53 -17.69
N LEU A 241 0.47 -8.64 -17.01
CA LEU A 241 0.74 -8.72 -15.58
C LEU A 241 2.15 -8.21 -15.29
N ASN A 242 2.21 -7.00 -14.76
CA ASN A 242 3.47 -6.36 -14.40
C ASN A 242 3.81 -6.53 -12.92
N VAL A 243 2.79 -6.66 -12.06
CA VAL A 243 2.97 -6.69 -10.60
C VAL A 243 2.28 -7.89 -10.00
N LEU A 244 3.02 -8.70 -9.25
CA LEU A 244 2.48 -9.79 -8.45
C LEU A 244 2.98 -9.63 -7.01
N ALA A 245 2.05 -9.59 -6.07
CA ALA A 245 2.35 -9.71 -4.65
C ALA A 245 1.75 -11.01 -4.12
N CYS A 246 2.55 -11.82 -3.46
CA CYS A 246 2.14 -13.04 -2.80
C CYS A 246 2.34 -12.88 -1.31
N ARG A 247 1.31 -13.24 -0.54
CA ARG A 247 1.31 -13.27 0.92
C ARG A 247 0.89 -14.66 1.37
N ARG A 248 1.74 -15.36 2.12
CA ARG A 248 1.46 -16.71 2.68
C ARG A 248 2.30 -16.90 3.93
N HIS A 249 1.99 -17.91 4.74
CA HIS A 249 2.96 -18.37 5.72
C HIS A 249 4.11 -19.13 5.06
N SER A 250 5.27 -19.17 5.71
CA SER A 250 6.53 -19.72 5.17
C SER A 250 7.21 -18.84 4.10
N TRP A 251 8.32 -19.33 3.55
CA TRP A 251 9.25 -18.62 2.65
C TRP A 251 8.79 -18.51 1.19
N ASN A 252 7.62 -19.07 0.84
CA ASN A 252 7.06 -18.99 -0.52
C ASN A 252 7.98 -19.53 -1.63
N LEU A 253 8.89 -20.47 -1.32
CA LEU A 253 9.86 -20.96 -2.31
C LEU A 253 9.20 -21.80 -3.42
N ASP A 254 8.19 -22.59 -3.06
CA ASP A 254 7.36 -23.33 -4.00
C ASP A 254 6.56 -22.38 -4.91
N LEU A 255 5.97 -21.33 -4.34
CA LEU A 255 5.28 -20.30 -5.12
C LEU A 255 6.24 -19.55 -6.04
N LEU A 256 7.42 -19.16 -5.54
CA LEU A 256 8.43 -18.49 -6.36
C LEU A 256 8.89 -19.38 -7.52
N GLU A 257 9.02 -20.69 -7.28
CA GLU A 257 9.32 -21.65 -8.34
C GLU A 257 8.21 -21.67 -9.41
N GLN A 258 6.94 -21.78 -9.02
CA GLN A 258 5.81 -21.74 -9.95
C GLN A 258 5.77 -20.42 -10.73
N ILE A 259 5.95 -19.29 -10.05
CA ILE A 259 6.01 -17.95 -10.68
C ILE A 259 7.13 -17.89 -11.71
N SER A 260 8.31 -18.44 -11.38
CA SER A 260 9.47 -18.43 -12.28
C SER A 260 9.24 -19.24 -13.57
N TRP A 261 8.36 -20.24 -13.53
CA TRP A 261 7.99 -21.06 -14.69
C TRP A 261 6.88 -20.41 -15.52
N HIS A 262 5.82 -19.95 -14.87
CA HIS A 262 4.61 -19.48 -15.56
C HIS A 262 4.65 -17.98 -15.91
N LEU A 263 5.43 -17.18 -15.18
CA LEU A 263 5.47 -15.71 -15.29
C LEU A 263 6.92 -15.16 -15.35
N PRO A 264 7.81 -15.67 -16.23
CA PRO A 264 9.22 -15.27 -16.28
C PRO A 264 9.45 -13.82 -16.74
N HIS A 265 8.42 -13.16 -17.30
CA HIS A 265 8.47 -11.79 -17.81
C HIS A 265 7.89 -10.76 -16.84
N ILE A 266 7.56 -11.14 -15.62
CA ILE A 266 7.01 -10.22 -14.64
C ILE A 266 8.00 -9.10 -14.28
N TYR A 267 7.48 -7.88 -14.08
CA TYR A 267 8.30 -6.70 -13.81
C TYR A 267 8.58 -6.49 -12.31
N ALA A 268 7.57 -6.69 -11.47
CA ALA A 268 7.66 -6.52 -10.02
C ALA A 268 7.05 -7.70 -9.28
N LEU A 269 7.83 -8.27 -8.36
CA LEU A 269 7.42 -9.38 -7.50
C LEU A 269 7.60 -8.99 -6.03
N SER A 270 6.56 -9.22 -5.23
CA SER A 270 6.59 -9.03 -3.78
C SER A 270 6.23 -10.33 -3.08
N LEU A 271 7.11 -10.86 -2.24
CA LEU A 271 6.89 -12.03 -1.40
C LEU A 271 6.80 -11.57 0.05
N THR A 272 5.66 -11.80 0.68
CA THR A 272 5.42 -11.45 2.08
C THR A 272 5.20 -12.73 2.87
N ASN A 273 6.18 -13.06 3.70
CA ASN A 273 6.16 -14.23 4.55
C ASN A 273 5.51 -13.87 5.89
N LEU A 274 4.42 -14.54 6.23
CA LEU A 274 3.75 -14.40 7.52
C LEU A 274 4.31 -15.42 8.51
N PHE A 275 5.15 -14.98 9.44
CA PHE A 275 5.69 -15.88 10.46
C PHE A 275 4.81 -15.89 11.70
N PHE A 276 4.48 -17.10 12.13
CA PHE A 276 3.88 -17.35 13.45
C PHE A 276 4.93 -17.91 14.45
N VAL A 277 6.11 -18.34 13.97
CA VAL A 277 7.11 -19.05 14.78
C VAL A 277 8.51 -18.44 14.58
N PRO A 278 9.33 -18.31 15.66
CA PRO A 278 10.67 -17.73 15.58
C PRO A 278 11.61 -18.42 14.58
N VAL A 279 12.40 -17.59 13.87
CA VAL A 279 13.37 -17.98 12.82
C VAL A 279 14.41 -19.00 13.30
N SER A 280 14.64 -19.10 14.61
CA SER A 280 15.64 -19.97 15.25
C SER A 280 15.41 -21.48 15.06
N ARG A 281 14.29 -21.92 14.46
CA ARG A 281 14.02 -23.34 14.15
C ARG A 281 14.14 -23.71 12.66
N VAL A 282 14.49 -22.77 11.78
CA VAL A 282 14.71 -23.12 10.36
C VAL A 282 15.99 -23.95 10.27
N SER A 283 15.83 -25.23 9.91
CA SER A 283 16.93 -26.18 9.78
C SER A 283 18.03 -25.63 8.88
N ALA A 284 19.29 -25.80 9.26
CA ALA A 284 20.47 -25.19 8.62
C ALA A 284 20.76 -25.66 7.18
N GLU A 285 19.93 -26.54 6.61
CA GLU A 285 20.27 -27.32 5.41
C GLU A 285 20.18 -26.53 4.11
N THR A 286 19.42 -25.43 4.02
CA THR A 286 19.48 -24.52 2.85
C THR A 286 19.00 -23.13 3.21
N SER A 287 19.85 -22.12 3.00
CA SER A 287 19.47 -20.72 3.16
C SER A 287 18.34 -20.39 2.17
N PRO A 288 17.18 -19.87 2.63
CA PRO A 288 16.10 -19.45 1.74
C PRO A 288 16.55 -18.43 0.69
N LEU A 289 17.54 -17.58 1.04
CA LEU A 289 18.11 -16.58 0.14
C LEU A 289 18.87 -17.22 -1.04
N ASP A 290 19.50 -18.38 -0.82
CA ASP A 290 20.17 -19.14 -1.89
C ASP A 290 19.17 -19.82 -2.81
N ALA A 291 18.05 -20.30 -2.28
CA ALA A 291 16.98 -20.86 -3.09
C ALA A 291 16.36 -19.78 -3.99
N ILE A 292 16.06 -18.60 -3.42
CA ILE A 292 15.59 -17.43 -4.19
C ILE A 292 16.59 -17.10 -5.28
N ARG A 293 17.88 -16.97 -4.95
CA ARG A 293 18.95 -16.68 -5.91
C ARG A 293 18.94 -17.62 -7.13
N ARG A 294 18.80 -18.94 -6.91
CA ARG A 294 18.75 -19.93 -8.01
C ARG A 294 17.55 -19.69 -8.92
N LEU A 295 16.38 -19.41 -8.34
CA LEU A 295 15.14 -19.16 -9.09
C LEU A 295 15.17 -17.83 -9.84
N LEU A 296 15.93 -16.83 -9.36
CA LEU A 296 16.09 -15.54 -10.02
C LEU A 296 16.66 -15.63 -11.44
N THR A 297 17.42 -16.68 -11.74
CA THR A 297 17.99 -16.93 -13.09
C THR A 297 16.95 -17.12 -14.20
N ARG A 298 15.71 -17.46 -13.83
CA ARG A 298 14.62 -17.70 -14.78
C ARG A 298 13.88 -16.41 -15.17
N PHE A 299 14.05 -15.33 -14.42
CA PHE A 299 13.36 -14.07 -14.69
C PHE A 299 14.15 -13.22 -15.68
N SER A 300 13.49 -12.85 -16.77
CA SER A 300 14.10 -12.03 -17.83
C SER A 300 13.84 -10.54 -17.65
N CYS A 301 12.68 -10.16 -17.10
CA CYS A 301 12.23 -8.77 -17.00
C CYS A 301 12.04 -8.28 -15.56
N LEU A 302 12.38 -9.08 -14.53
CA LEU A 302 12.14 -8.73 -13.14
C LEU A 302 13.05 -7.56 -12.73
N GLN A 303 12.45 -6.38 -12.51
CA GLN A 303 13.17 -5.19 -12.08
C GLN A 303 13.05 -4.93 -10.59
N ARG A 304 11.97 -5.38 -9.96
CA ARG A 304 11.70 -5.12 -8.53
C ARG A 304 11.37 -6.39 -7.79
N LEU A 305 12.15 -6.71 -6.76
CA LEU A 305 11.91 -7.86 -5.89
C LEU A 305 11.82 -7.42 -4.42
N ALA A 306 10.64 -7.46 -3.84
CA ALA A 306 10.49 -7.24 -2.40
C ALA A 306 10.31 -8.58 -1.70
N VAL A 307 11.20 -8.93 -0.77
CA VAL A 307 11.02 -10.08 0.12
C VAL A 307 10.94 -9.54 1.54
N SER A 308 9.78 -9.73 2.17
CA SER A 308 9.49 -9.21 3.50
C SER A 308 9.02 -10.32 4.42
N CYS A 309 9.33 -10.17 5.70
CA CYS A 309 8.88 -11.08 6.76
C CYS A 309 8.12 -10.25 7.79
N VAL A 310 6.87 -10.60 8.03
CA VAL A 310 6.02 -9.95 9.04
C VAL A 310 5.83 -10.96 10.17
N ASN A 311 6.32 -10.63 11.36
CA ASN A 311 5.97 -11.35 12.58
C ASN A 311 4.62 -10.82 13.06
N VAL A 312 3.59 -11.68 13.04
CA VAL A 312 2.22 -11.28 13.39
C VAL A 312 2.00 -11.28 14.90
N MET A 313 2.83 -12.00 15.67
CA MET A 313 2.60 -12.23 17.09
C MET A 313 3.33 -11.24 18.02
N ASP A 314 4.52 -10.77 17.64
CA ASP A 314 5.37 -9.93 18.51
C ASP A 314 5.49 -8.49 18.00
N ALA A 315 4.37 -7.84 17.66
CA ALA A 315 4.42 -6.43 17.24
C ALA A 315 5.00 -5.51 18.33
N ASP A 316 4.85 -5.88 19.61
CA ASP A 316 5.22 -5.05 20.75
C ASP A 316 6.57 -5.44 21.41
N ASP A 317 7.08 -6.66 21.23
CA ASP A 317 8.24 -7.17 22.00
C ASP A 317 9.44 -7.65 21.16
N ALA A 318 9.37 -7.58 19.83
CA ALA A 318 10.53 -7.95 19.01
C ALA A 318 11.63 -6.88 19.14
N LEU A 319 12.66 -7.19 19.95
CA LEU A 319 13.90 -6.40 19.96
C LEU A 319 14.38 -6.19 18.51
N PRO A 320 14.73 -4.96 18.11
CA PRO A 320 15.16 -4.67 16.75
C PRO A 320 16.43 -5.48 16.48
N ILE A 321 16.28 -6.55 15.69
CA ILE A 321 17.42 -7.34 15.21
C ILE A 321 18.27 -6.38 14.40
N GLU A 322 19.50 -6.12 14.86
CA GLU A 322 20.42 -5.29 14.10
C GLU A 322 20.62 -5.92 12.71
N PRO A 323 20.35 -5.17 11.63
CA PRO A 323 20.43 -5.72 10.29
C PRO A 323 21.89 -6.07 9.98
N ASN A 324 22.15 -7.33 9.62
CA ASN A 324 23.44 -7.75 9.07
C ASN A 324 23.60 -7.17 7.66
N MET A 325 24.09 -5.95 7.58
CA MET A 325 24.22 -5.18 6.34
C MET A 325 25.23 -5.79 5.37
N ASP A 326 26.28 -6.44 5.89
CA ASP A 326 27.31 -7.09 5.06
C ASP A 326 26.74 -8.32 4.36
N GLY A 327 26.08 -9.20 5.12
CA GLY A 327 25.39 -10.35 4.53
C GLY A 327 24.24 -9.95 3.60
N ALA A 328 23.57 -8.82 3.89
CA ALA A 328 22.58 -8.26 2.99
C ALA A 328 23.20 -7.78 1.66
N PHE A 329 24.33 -7.05 1.72
CA PHE A 329 25.07 -6.61 0.54
C PHE A 329 25.56 -7.78 -0.33
N GLU A 330 26.11 -8.82 0.30
CA GLU A 330 26.52 -10.06 -0.40
C GLU A 330 25.33 -10.72 -1.10
N SER A 331 24.19 -10.80 -0.40
CA SER A 331 22.97 -11.39 -0.94
C SER A 331 22.45 -10.62 -2.17
N VAL A 332 22.31 -9.29 -2.08
CA VAL A 332 21.79 -8.49 -3.21
C VAL A 332 22.73 -8.49 -4.40
N THR A 333 24.04 -8.50 -4.17
CA THR A 333 25.05 -8.61 -5.22
C THR A 333 24.88 -9.95 -5.94
N SER A 334 24.78 -11.05 -5.20
CA SER A 334 24.58 -12.38 -5.79
C SER A 334 23.24 -12.53 -6.53
N TRP A 335 22.20 -11.83 -6.06
CA TRP A 335 20.90 -11.75 -6.73
C TRP A 335 20.97 -10.96 -8.05
N GLY A 336 21.67 -9.82 -8.08
CA GLY A 336 21.86 -9.02 -9.30
C GLY A 336 22.73 -9.70 -10.37
N GLU A 337 23.64 -10.58 -9.96
CA GLU A 337 24.35 -11.52 -10.84
C GLU A 337 23.40 -12.54 -11.46
N SER A 338 22.49 -13.08 -10.65
CA SER A 338 21.56 -14.13 -11.07
C SER A 338 20.42 -13.58 -11.93
N CYS A 339 19.97 -12.35 -11.68
CA CYS A 339 18.95 -11.65 -12.47
C CYS A 339 19.46 -10.28 -12.92
N PRO A 340 20.07 -10.19 -14.11
CA PRO A 340 20.64 -8.95 -14.63
C PRO A 340 19.62 -7.81 -14.86
N SER A 341 18.33 -8.11 -14.97
CA SER A 341 17.27 -7.09 -15.07
C SER A 341 16.85 -6.50 -13.72
N LEU A 342 17.26 -7.10 -12.60
CA LEU A 342 16.90 -6.61 -11.27
C LEU A 342 17.53 -5.26 -10.99
N LEU A 343 16.71 -4.27 -10.62
CA LEU A 343 17.11 -2.88 -10.34
C LEU A 343 16.90 -2.48 -8.88
N GLU A 344 15.86 -3.02 -8.24
CA GLU A 344 15.52 -2.74 -6.86
C GLU A 344 15.21 -4.04 -6.13
N CYS A 345 15.71 -4.21 -4.91
CA CYS A 345 15.26 -5.30 -4.05
C CYS A 345 15.17 -4.96 -2.57
N THR A 346 14.34 -5.69 -1.84
CA THR A 346 14.24 -5.63 -0.38
C THR A 346 14.47 -7.03 0.17
N LEU A 347 15.31 -7.12 1.19
CA LEU A 347 15.64 -8.37 1.87
C LEU A 347 14.85 -8.49 3.18
N PRO A 348 14.55 -9.72 3.63
CA PRO A 348 13.90 -9.98 4.92
C PRO A 348 14.56 -9.26 6.10
N GLN A 349 15.89 -9.36 6.20
CA GLN A 349 16.70 -8.80 7.28
C GLN A 349 16.92 -7.30 7.16
N SER A 350 16.58 -6.67 6.02
CA SER A 350 16.71 -5.23 5.80
C SER A 350 15.47 -4.45 6.24
N GLY A 351 14.42 -5.13 6.72
CA GLY A 351 13.16 -4.50 7.12
C GLY A 351 12.51 -3.79 5.92
N THR A 352 12.33 -2.48 6.02
CA THR A 352 11.75 -1.64 4.95
C THR A 352 12.80 -1.03 4.02
N MET A 353 14.10 -1.25 4.28
CA MET A 353 15.18 -0.67 3.48
C MET A 353 15.28 -1.38 2.12
N LYS A 354 15.36 -0.58 1.06
CA LYS A 354 15.56 -1.04 -0.31
C LYS A 354 17.04 -1.01 -0.67
N TRP A 355 17.45 -1.89 -1.57
CA TRP A 355 18.72 -1.85 -2.27
C TRP A 355 18.47 -1.46 -3.72
N ILE A 356 19.22 -0.49 -4.21
CA ILE A 356 19.06 0.10 -5.54
C ILE A 356 20.34 -0.16 -6.33
N ARG A 357 20.16 -0.71 -7.53
CA ARG A 357 21.24 -0.96 -8.47
C ARG A 357 21.56 0.31 -9.25
N ILE A 358 22.81 0.77 -9.17
CA ILE A 358 23.24 2.01 -9.84
C ILE A 358 23.69 1.73 -11.27
N CYS A 359 24.62 0.80 -11.42
CA CYS A 359 25.18 0.35 -12.69
C CYS A 359 25.80 -1.04 -12.53
N ASP A 360 25.83 -1.83 -13.61
CA ASP A 360 26.39 -3.19 -13.59
C ASP A 360 25.89 -3.96 -12.38
N ASN A 361 26.69 -4.63 -11.55
CA ASN A 361 26.21 -5.32 -10.35
C ASN A 361 26.42 -4.52 -9.05
N LEU A 362 26.26 -3.20 -9.10
CA LEU A 362 26.60 -2.30 -8.01
C LEU A 362 25.39 -1.82 -7.24
N TRP A 363 25.34 -2.11 -5.94
CA TRP A 363 24.15 -1.97 -5.10
C TRP A 363 24.37 -1.02 -3.93
N LEU A 364 23.49 -0.02 -3.79
CA LEU A 364 23.49 0.88 -2.64
C LEU A 364 22.18 0.72 -1.85
N PRO A 365 22.23 0.76 -0.51
CA PRO A 365 21.00 0.87 0.27
C PRO A 365 20.34 2.24 -0.01
N ASP A 366 19.01 2.26 0.01
CA ASP A 366 18.22 3.48 -0.17
C ASP A 366 18.46 4.45 1.00
N LEU A 367 18.90 5.66 0.64
CA LEU A 367 19.28 6.72 1.56
C LEU A 367 18.11 7.66 1.90
N ALA A 368 16.87 7.24 1.66
CA ALA A 368 15.68 7.96 2.11
C ALA A 368 15.71 8.25 3.63
N HIS A 369 16.35 7.37 4.42
CA HIS A 369 16.53 7.52 5.87
C HIS A 369 18.00 7.87 6.20
N PRO A 370 18.36 9.16 6.38
CA PRO A 370 19.74 9.59 6.54
C PRO A 370 20.41 9.07 7.81
N THR A 371 19.62 8.75 8.84
CA THR A 371 20.10 8.17 10.12
C THR A 371 19.90 6.66 10.19
N GLY A 372 19.42 6.04 9.11
CA GLY A 372 19.16 4.60 9.05
C GLY A 372 20.44 3.76 8.93
N PRO A 373 20.33 2.43 9.14
CA PRO A 373 21.46 1.50 9.08
C PRO A 373 22.17 1.51 7.71
N GLY A 374 21.42 1.70 6.61
CA GLY A 374 21.99 1.83 5.27
C GLY A 374 22.96 3.00 5.13
N SER A 375 22.59 4.18 5.65
CA SER A 375 23.42 5.38 5.60
C SER A 375 24.71 5.20 6.41
N ARG A 376 24.62 4.63 7.62
CA ARG A 376 25.79 4.31 8.45
C ARG A 376 26.70 3.28 7.79
N TRP A 377 26.13 2.24 7.21
CA TRP A 377 26.89 1.19 6.53
C TRP A 377 27.67 1.74 5.34
N ILE A 378 27.05 2.55 4.47
CA ILE A 378 27.77 3.21 3.36
C ILE A 378 28.93 4.04 3.93
N TRP A 379 28.67 4.85 4.96
CA TRP A 379 29.69 5.70 5.56
C TRP A 379 30.91 4.89 6.05
N ASP A 380 30.66 3.82 6.79
CA ASP A 380 31.72 2.95 7.30
C ASP A 380 32.51 2.32 6.15
N ARG A 381 31.83 1.84 5.10
CA ARG A 381 32.45 1.26 3.89
C ARG A 381 33.29 2.26 3.09
N LEU A 382 32.86 3.52 3.02
CA LEU A 382 33.60 4.62 2.40
C LEU A 382 34.85 4.98 3.19
N ARG A 383 34.70 5.16 4.51
CA ARG A 383 35.82 5.49 5.40
C ARG A 383 36.92 4.43 5.34
N GLU A 384 36.52 3.17 5.25
CA GLU A 384 37.40 2.00 5.17
C GLU A 384 37.95 1.74 3.76
N ARG A 385 37.44 2.40 2.71
CA ARG A 385 37.77 2.12 1.29
C ARG A 385 37.55 0.64 0.91
N ARG A 386 36.52 0.01 1.48
CA ARG A 386 36.20 -1.42 1.26
C ARG A 386 35.03 -1.63 0.29
N TYR A 387 34.37 -0.57 -0.15
CA TYR A 387 33.29 -0.68 -1.12
C TYR A 387 33.87 -0.89 -2.54
N PRO A 388 33.45 -1.92 -3.29
CA PRO A 388 33.99 -2.21 -4.61
C PRO A 388 33.66 -1.11 -5.61
N ASP A 389 34.63 -0.76 -6.46
CA ASP A 389 34.45 0.15 -7.59
C ASP A 389 33.85 1.53 -7.23
N TRP A 390 34.19 2.07 -6.06
CA TRP A 390 33.69 3.39 -5.62
C TRP A 390 33.99 4.52 -6.62
N ASP A 391 35.19 4.52 -7.21
CA ASP A 391 35.58 5.53 -8.20
C ASP A 391 34.67 5.47 -9.43
N ARG A 392 34.27 4.27 -9.85
CA ARG A 392 33.31 4.05 -10.94
C ARG A 392 31.92 4.59 -10.59
N ILE A 393 31.49 4.51 -9.33
CA ILE A 393 30.21 5.13 -8.88
C ILE A 393 30.24 6.62 -9.13
N LEU A 394 31.31 7.27 -8.66
CA LEU A 394 31.48 8.71 -8.80
C LEU A 394 31.45 9.09 -10.28
N GLU A 395 32.22 8.40 -11.13
CA GLU A 395 32.23 8.63 -12.57
C GLU A 395 30.85 8.46 -13.22
N THR A 396 30.13 7.39 -12.88
CA THR A 396 28.83 7.08 -13.48
C THR A 396 27.73 8.06 -13.01
N THR A 397 27.79 8.49 -11.76
CA THR A 397 26.86 9.47 -11.19
C THR A 397 27.11 10.89 -11.73
N HIS A 398 28.37 11.26 -11.98
CA HIS A 398 28.71 12.50 -12.69
C HIS A 398 28.14 12.53 -14.12
N ALA A 399 28.09 11.40 -14.81
CA ALA A 399 27.55 11.28 -16.17
C ALA A 399 26.01 11.34 -16.21
N ARG A 400 25.31 10.79 -15.21
CA ARG A 400 23.84 10.77 -15.13
C ARG A 400 23.30 12.01 -14.40
N ARG A 401 23.29 13.18 -15.05
CA ARG A 401 22.68 14.44 -14.55
C ARG A 401 21.14 14.43 -14.54
N GLY A 402 20.50 13.38 -14.01
CA GLY A 402 19.06 13.29 -13.76
C GLY A 402 18.74 13.37 -12.25
N GLY A 403 17.64 14.02 -11.88
CA GLY A 403 17.39 14.57 -10.54
C GLY A 403 17.60 13.65 -9.32
N ALA A 404 17.24 12.37 -9.38
CA ALA A 404 17.40 11.45 -8.24
C ALA A 404 18.86 10.98 -8.07
N ALA A 405 19.56 10.68 -9.17
CA ALA A 405 20.98 10.33 -9.17
C ALA A 405 21.84 11.52 -8.74
N ALA A 406 21.46 12.75 -9.10
CA ALA A 406 22.12 13.97 -8.66
C ALA A 406 22.01 14.20 -7.14
N ILE A 407 20.87 13.88 -6.52
CA ILE A 407 20.69 14.00 -5.05
C ILE A 407 21.49 12.93 -4.31
N ALA A 408 21.44 11.68 -4.78
CA ALA A 408 22.27 10.61 -4.23
C ALA A 408 23.76 10.97 -4.38
N HIS A 409 24.19 11.44 -5.54
CA HIS A 409 25.55 11.91 -5.79
C HIS A 409 25.97 13.07 -4.91
N MET A 410 25.14 14.11 -4.74
CA MET A 410 25.41 15.23 -3.83
C MET A 410 25.53 14.76 -2.37
N ARG A 411 24.68 13.82 -1.93
CA ARG A 411 24.78 13.23 -0.59
C ARG A 411 26.02 12.37 -0.44
N LEU A 412 26.36 11.56 -1.43
CA LEU A 412 27.54 10.70 -1.42
C LEU A 412 28.84 11.51 -1.49
N LEU A 413 28.88 12.61 -2.24
CA LEU A 413 29.99 13.57 -2.24
C LEU A 413 30.11 14.28 -0.88
N ALA A 414 29.00 14.78 -0.32
CA ALA A 414 29.01 15.39 1.01
C ALA A 414 29.49 14.39 2.09
N LEU A 415 29.10 13.11 1.97
CA LEU A 415 29.58 12.07 2.86
C LEU A 415 31.08 11.77 2.63
N ARG A 416 31.52 11.68 1.38
CA ARG A 416 32.95 11.49 1.08
C ARG A 416 33.81 12.62 1.64
N ASP A 417 33.40 13.86 1.42
CA ASP A 417 34.16 15.05 1.85
C ASP A 417 34.21 15.12 3.38
N ALA A 418 33.10 14.87 4.07
CA ALA A 418 33.08 14.77 5.52
C ALA A 418 33.95 13.62 6.06
N ALA A 419 34.06 12.49 5.34
CA ALA A 419 34.92 11.37 5.74
C ALA A 419 36.41 11.65 5.50
N LEU A 420 36.74 12.46 4.49
CA LEU A 420 38.09 12.91 4.18
C LEU A 420 38.55 14.01 5.15
N ASP A 421 37.67 14.91 5.57
CA ASP A 421 37.97 15.97 6.55
C ASP A 421 38.29 15.41 7.95
N LEU A 422 37.77 14.23 8.29
CA LEU A 422 38.13 13.52 9.54
C LEU A 422 39.55 12.88 9.50
N ARG A 423 40.30 13.02 8.41
CA ARG A 423 41.70 12.54 8.28
C ARG A 423 42.77 13.64 8.42
N VAL A 424 42.46 14.78 9.02
CA VAL A 424 43.46 15.78 9.45
C VAL A 424 43.95 15.42 10.88
N PRO A 425 45.27 15.48 11.17
CA PRO A 425 45.94 14.48 11.99
C PRO A 425 45.73 14.62 13.50
N SER A 426 45.86 13.46 14.15
CA SER A 426 46.12 13.23 15.57
C SER A 426 47.17 14.20 16.15
N HIS A 427 46.70 15.36 16.60
CA HIS A 427 47.46 16.14 17.57
C HIS A 427 47.32 15.44 18.93
N ARG A 428 48.47 14.98 19.43
CA ARG A 428 48.70 14.53 20.81
C ARG A 428 47.81 15.30 21.79
N MET A 429 46.96 14.59 22.52
CA MET A 429 46.48 15.03 23.83
C MET A 429 47.25 14.26 24.91
N PRO A 430 47.64 14.93 26.00
CA PRO A 430 48.57 14.39 26.99
C PRO A 430 47.95 13.26 27.80
N GLN A 431 48.77 12.28 28.15
CA GLN A 431 48.56 11.48 29.35
C GLN A 431 48.76 12.41 30.58
N GLU A 432 48.07 12.11 31.70
CA GLU A 432 47.98 12.89 32.96
C GLU A 432 46.84 13.93 32.91
N GLU A 433 45.83 14.02 33.77
CA GLU A 433 45.39 13.50 35.08
C GLU A 433 43.88 13.15 34.91
N GLU A 434 43.16 12.34 35.68
CA GLU A 434 43.06 12.32 37.13
C GLU A 434 42.29 11.05 37.52
N GLN A 435 42.96 10.22 38.30
CA GLN A 435 42.34 9.20 39.14
C GLN A 435 41.62 9.91 40.29
N ARG A 436 40.28 9.89 40.28
CA ARG A 436 39.34 10.17 41.39
C ARG A 436 37.95 10.07 40.73
N GLU A 437 37.12 9.06 40.94
CA GLU A 437 36.60 8.53 42.19
C GLU A 437 36.28 7.03 42.03
N ILE A 438 36.95 6.21 42.83
CA ILE A 438 36.42 4.92 43.27
C ILE A 438 36.11 5.10 44.74
N ARG A 439 34.82 5.06 45.10
CA ARG A 439 34.23 4.46 46.31
C ARG A 439 32.85 5.09 46.56
N LEU A 440 31.79 4.29 46.48
CA LEU A 440 30.92 3.95 47.63
C LEU A 440 29.68 3.15 47.18
N GLY A 441 29.42 2.05 47.88
CA GLY A 441 28.11 1.36 47.98
C GLY A 441 27.86 0.31 46.90
N GLY A 442 27.79 -1.00 47.14
CA GLY A 442 27.49 -1.72 48.37
C GLY A 442 26.08 -2.30 48.33
N ALA A 443 26.01 -3.62 48.10
CA ALA A 443 25.05 -4.59 48.64
C ALA A 443 23.52 -4.40 48.49
N GLY A 444 22.89 -5.36 47.78
CA GLY A 444 22.06 -6.40 48.41
C GLY A 444 20.57 -6.13 48.70
N SER A 445 19.70 -6.86 47.99
CA SER A 445 18.41 -7.47 48.41
C SER A 445 17.79 -8.09 47.13
N MET A 446 17.52 -9.39 46.93
CA MET A 446 16.90 -10.45 47.75
C MET A 446 15.48 -10.10 48.22
N LEU A 447 14.55 -11.06 48.02
CA LEU A 447 13.08 -11.06 48.23
C LEU A 447 12.28 -10.59 47.00
N GLU A 448 11.19 -11.22 46.56
CA GLU A 448 10.44 -12.40 47.01
C GLU A 448 9.51 -12.82 45.84
N GLU A 449 9.32 -14.12 45.68
CA GLU A 449 8.27 -14.72 44.86
C GLU A 449 6.92 -14.52 45.55
N GLU A 450 5.89 -14.08 44.83
CA GLU A 450 4.50 -14.40 45.18
C GLU A 450 3.70 -14.78 43.92
N ASP A 451 3.40 -16.08 43.87
CA ASP A 451 2.35 -16.73 43.11
C ASP A 451 0.97 -16.16 43.48
N VAL A 452 0.18 -15.77 42.49
CA VAL A 452 -1.28 -15.67 42.65
C VAL A 452 -1.96 -16.38 41.49
N THR A 453 -2.34 -17.62 41.76
CA THR A 453 -3.34 -18.40 41.04
C THR A 453 -4.73 -17.85 41.34
N GLU A 454 -5.46 -17.39 40.31
CA GLU A 454 -6.91 -17.16 40.41
C GLU A 454 -7.67 -18.14 39.52
N THR A 455 -8.17 -19.20 40.16
CA THR A 455 -9.28 -20.04 39.70
C THR A 455 -10.56 -19.23 39.63
N ARG A 456 -11.27 -19.26 38.49
CA ARG A 456 -12.65 -18.81 38.42
C ARG A 456 -13.53 -19.81 37.67
N THR A 457 -14.32 -20.53 38.45
CA THR A 457 -15.55 -21.22 38.08
C THR A 457 -16.69 -20.21 37.94
N THR A 458 -17.40 -20.24 36.82
CA THR A 458 -18.88 -20.32 36.67
C THR A 458 -19.22 -20.45 35.20
#